data_AF-A0A7S1H8L1-F1
#
_entry.id   AF-A0A7S1H8L1-F1
#
_cell.length_a   1.000
_cell.length_b   1.000
_cell.length_c   1.000
_cell.angle_alpha   90.00
_cell.angle_beta   90.00
_cell.angle_gamma   90.00
#
_symmetry.space_group_name_H-M   'P 1'
#
loop_
_entity.id
_entity.type
_entity.pdbx_description
1 polymer ?
#
loop_
_entity_poly.entity_id
_entity_poly.type
_entity_poly.pdbx_seq_one_letter_code
_entity_poly.pdbx_strand_id
1 'polypeptide(L)'
;GRGPLMPGWQKTCEPVMCCYKLVTSEFDYWGLQHKVEEFMTNYEHGLFQNANRQLWCWTDEWYGLTLRDVRDYEERIAERTNLISQIKEGKVTDQSIKDLPPIKPTFSNAQRKSAPGDGKQADEQPEGVSQVEGGMVHDVPGDEGERSREDSVEAASPVVVVGRE
;
A
#
# COMPACT_ATOMS: atom_id res chain seq x y z
N GLY A 1 -16.39 12.24 20.23
CA GLY A 1 -15.93 12.11 18.83
C GLY A 1 -14.46 11.76 18.83
N ARG A 2 -13.99 10.99 17.85
CA ARG A 2 -12.64 10.37 17.84
C ARG A 2 -11.48 11.37 17.85
N GLY A 3 -11.74 12.64 17.51
CA GLY A 3 -10.81 13.77 17.63
C GLY A 3 -9.51 13.59 16.83
N PRO A 4 -8.69 14.64 16.67
CA PRO A 4 -7.35 14.43 16.15
C PRO A 4 -6.55 13.56 17.13
N LEU A 5 -5.76 12.63 16.60
CA LEU A 5 -4.84 11.82 17.40
C LEU A 5 -3.70 12.70 17.92
N MET A 6 -3.85 13.21 19.14
CA MET A 6 -2.83 14.02 19.81
C MET A 6 -1.62 13.16 20.23
N PRO A 7 -0.42 13.74 20.41
CA PRO A 7 0.71 13.02 20.96
C PRO A 7 0.34 12.32 22.29
N GLY A 8 0.63 11.01 22.39
CA GLY A 8 0.30 10.20 23.55
C GLY A 8 -1.11 9.59 23.56
N TRP A 9 -1.90 9.74 22.48
CA TRP A 9 -3.26 9.18 22.36
C TRP A 9 -3.35 7.68 22.69
N GLN A 10 -2.27 6.93 22.47
CA GLN A 10 -2.22 5.49 22.69
C GLN A 10 -2.44 5.10 24.16
N LYS A 11 -2.20 6.02 25.10
CA LYS A 11 -2.34 5.76 26.55
C LYS A 11 -3.74 6.05 27.08
N THR A 12 -4.57 6.76 26.31
CA THR A 12 -5.87 7.28 26.76
C THR A 12 -7.03 6.78 25.90
N CYS A 13 -6.75 5.97 24.88
CA CYS A 13 -7.76 5.38 24.00
C CYS A 13 -7.97 3.91 24.38
N GLU A 14 -9.23 3.47 24.37
CA GLU A 14 -9.63 2.06 24.49
C GLU A 14 -10.87 1.88 23.60
N PRO A 15 -10.94 0.87 22.72
CA PRO A 15 -9.95 -0.19 22.51
C PRO A 15 -8.75 0.21 21.64
N VAL A 16 -7.60 -0.43 21.90
CA VAL A 16 -6.39 -0.33 21.07
C VAL A 16 -6.04 -1.72 20.53
N MET A 17 -5.71 -1.76 19.24
CA MET A 17 -5.23 -2.96 18.57
C MET A 17 -3.86 -2.71 17.93
N CYS A 18 -3.06 -3.76 17.82
CA CYS A 18 -1.82 -3.76 17.04
C CYS A 18 -1.90 -4.85 15.96
N CYS A 19 -1.42 -4.54 14.76
CA CYS A 19 -1.24 -5.52 13.69
C CYS A 19 0.25 -5.67 13.38
N TYR A 20 0.72 -6.91 13.32
CA TYR A 20 2.09 -7.24 12.94
C TYR A 20 2.09 -7.76 11.50
N LYS A 21 2.61 -6.95 10.57
CA LYS A 21 2.71 -7.28 9.14
C LYS A 21 4.15 -7.64 8.82
N LEU A 22 4.44 -8.94 8.71
CA LEU A 22 5.72 -9.42 8.19
C LEU A 22 5.68 -9.34 6.66
N VAL A 23 6.62 -8.58 6.10
CA VAL A 23 6.82 -8.43 4.66
C VAL A 23 8.19 -8.99 4.32
N THR A 24 8.22 -9.94 3.40
CA THR A 24 9.44 -10.47 2.81
C THR A 24 9.38 -10.16 1.31
N SER A 25 10.42 -9.56 0.77
CA SER A 25 10.55 -9.25 -0.65
C SER A 25 11.84 -9.85 -1.17
N GLU A 26 11.74 -10.64 -2.22
CA GLU A 26 12.87 -11.29 -2.87
C GLU A 26 12.83 -10.89 -4.36
N PHE A 27 13.92 -10.34 -4.87
CA PHE A 27 14.02 -9.95 -6.28
C PHE A 27 15.33 -10.46 -6.89
N ASP A 28 15.27 -11.66 -7.46
CA ASP A 28 16.43 -12.27 -8.11
C ASP A 28 16.57 -11.79 -9.56
N TYR A 29 17.20 -10.63 -9.71
CA TYR A 29 17.58 -10.11 -11.02
C TYR A 29 18.94 -9.42 -10.96
N TRP A 30 19.83 -9.84 -11.85
CA TRP A 30 21.20 -9.35 -11.91
C TRP A 30 21.26 -7.83 -12.03
N GLY A 31 22.02 -7.20 -11.13
CA GLY A 31 22.27 -5.76 -11.13
C GLY A 31 21.11 -4.89 -10.64
N LEU A 32 19.96 -5.46 -10.27
CA LEU A 32 18.79 -4.70 -9.80
C LEU A 32 18.23 -5.17 -8.45
N GLN A 33 18.61 -6.36 -7.96
CA GLN A 33 18.17 -6.94 -6.69
C GLN A 33 18.01 -5.90 -5.57
N HIS A 34 19.12 -5.34 -5.09
CA HIS A 34 19.12 -4.46 -3.92
C HIS A 34 18.24 -3.22 -4.12
N LYS A 35 18.31 -2.59 -5.30
CA LYS A 35 17.55 -1.38 -5.60
C LYS A 35 16.05 -1.64 -5.62
N VAL A 36 15.63 -2.80 -6.13
CA VAL A 36 14.21 -3.16 -6.22
C VAL A 36 13.68 -3.63 -4.87
N GLU A 37 14.43 -4.44 -4.13
CA GLU A 37 14.05 -4.90 -2.78
C GLU A 37 13.93 -3.73 -1.80
N GLU A 38 14.86 -2.77 -1.85
CA GLU A 38 14.78 -1.53 -1.06
C GLU A 38 13.57 -0.69 -1.46
N PHE A 39 13.32 -0.55 -2.76
CA PHE A 39 12.15 0.17 -3.26
C PHE A 39 10.84 -0.46 -2.78
N MET A 40 10.70 -1.79 -2.88
CA MET A 40 9.50 -2.51 -2.43
C MET A 40 9.28 -2.34 -0.93
N THR A 41 10.32 -2.49 -0.12
CA THR A 41 10.23 -2.33 1.33
C THR A 41 9.75 -0.93 1.72
N ASN A 42 10.32 0.10 1.08
CA ASN A 42 9.93 1.50 1.32
C ASN A 42 8.50 1.79 0.83
N TYR A 43 8.12 1.23 -0.31
CA TYR A 43 6.78 1.35 -0.87
C TYR A 43 5.73 0.76 0.08
N GLU A 44 5.95 -0.46 0.58
CA GLU A 44 5.05 -1.16 1.50
C GLU A 44 4.87 -0.39 2.82
N HIS A 45 5.96 0.16 3.36
CA HIS A 45 5.88 0.98 4.57
C HIS A 45 4.99 2.22 4.36
N GLY A 46 5.17 2.92 3.23
CA GLY A 46 4.33 4.05 2.85
C GLY A 46 2.87 3.65 2.61
N LEU A 47 2.64 2.53 1.94
CA LEU A 47 1.31 1.98 1.66
C LEU A 47 0.56 1.68 2.96
N PHE A 48 1.16 0.93 3.88
CA PHE A 48 0.51 0.60 5.15
C PHE A 48 0.30 1.82 6.03
N GLN A 49 1.24 2.75 6.08
CA GLN A 49 1.07 3.97 6.87
C GLN A 49 -0.11 4.80 6.34
N ASN A 50 -0.22 4.95 5.03
CA ASN A 50 -1.32 5.70 4.41
C ASN A 50 -2.65 4.98 4.57
N ALA A 51 -2.69 3.66 4.34
CA ALA A 51 -3.90 2.85 4.49
C ALA A 51 -4.43 2.90 5.93
N ASN A 52 -3.57 2.80 6.96
CA ASN A 52 -4.01 2.89 8.36
C ASN A 52 -4.55 4.30 8.73
N ARG A 53 -3.97 5.36 8.16
CA ARG A 53 -4.49 6.73 8.34
C ARG A 53 -5.87 6.88 7.72
N GLN A 54 -6.06 6.37 6.50
CA GLN A 54 -7.35 6.37 5.81
C GLN A 54 -8.38 5.55 6.59
N LEU A 55 -8.02 4.33 7.01
CA LEU A 55 -8.88 3.44 7.78
C LEU A 55 -9.38 4.12 9.07
N TRP A 56 -8.50 4.82 9.78
CA TRP A 56 -8.87 5.60 10.97
C TRP A 56 -9.86 6.73 10.62
N CYS A 57 -9.56 7.54 9.59
CA CYS A 57 -10.44 8.61 9.15
C CYS A 57 -11.80 8.10 8.66
N TRP A 58 -11.85 6.88 8.13
CA TRP A 58 -13.06 6.22 7.67
C TRP A 58 -13.81 5.48 8.77
N THR A 59 -13.44 5.61 10.04
CA THR A 59 -14.10 4.78 11.06
C THR A 59 -15.59 5.02 11.16
N ASP A 60 -16.06 6.25 10.98
CA ASP A 60 -17.51 6.54 10.97
C ASP A 60 -18.19 6.00 9.68
N GLU A 61 -17.37 5.72 8.67
CA GLU A 61 -17.60 4.97 7.43
C GLU A 61 -18.16 3.55 7.63
N TRP A 62 -17.34 2.77 8.35
CA TRP A 62 -17.43 1.32 8.45
C TRP A 62 -17.88 0.82 9.82
N TYR A 63 -17.86 1.68 10.84
CA TYR A 63 -18.30 1.29 12.19
C TYR A 63 -19.79 0.96 12.21
N GLY A 64 -20.12 -0.24 12.66
CA GLY A 64 -21.49 -0.75 12.71
C GLY A 64 -21.92 -1.56 11.49
N LEU A 65 -21.07 -1.71 10.46
CA LEU A 65 -21.32 -2.66 9.38
C LEU A 65 -21.29 -4.09 9.89
N THR A 66 -22.22 -4.91 9.39
CA THR A 66 -22.19 -6.36 9.59
C THR A 66 -21.30 -7.02 8.53
N LEU A 67 -20.87 -8.26 8.78
CA LEU A 67 -20.12 -9.03 7.78
C LEU A 67 -20.93 -9.24 6.48
N ARG A 68 -22.27 -9.27 6.56
CA ARG A 68 -23.13 -9.33 5.38
C ARG A 68 -23.03 -8.05 4.56
N ASP A 69 -23.07 -6.89 5.21
CA ASP A 69 -22.92 -5.59 4.52
C ASP A 69 -21.56 -5.49 3.82
N VAL A 70 -20.50 -6.02 4.43
CA VAL A 70 -19.16 -6.07 3.82
C VAL A 70 -19.15 -6.96 2.58
N ARG A 71 -19.78 -8.15 2.62
CA ARG A 71 -19.87 -9.03 1.45
C ARG A 71 -20.67 -8.42 0.30
N ASP A 72 -21.81 -7.81 0.62
CA ASP A 72 -22.66 -7.12 -0.36
C ASP A 72 -21.90 -5.91 -0.97
N TYR A 73 -21.03 -5.26 -0.18
CA TYR A 73 -20.16 -4.19 -0.64
C TYR A 73 -19.09 -4.70 -1.63
N GLU A 74 -18.38 -5.77 -1.28
CA GLU A 74 -17.34 -6.39 -2.11
C GLU A 74 -17.91 -6.85 -3.46
N GLU A 75 -19.08 -7.48 -3.47
CA GLU A 75 -19.75 -7.93 -4.70
C GLU A 75 -20.08 -6.75 -5.63
N ARG A 76 -20.66 -5.68 -5.09
CA ARG A 76 -20.99 -4.47 -5.89
C ARG A 76 -19.75 -3.76 -6.42
N ILE A 77 -18.67 -3.72 -5.65
CA ILE A 77 -17.40 -3.15 -6.09
C ILE A 77 -16.77 -4.00 -7.18
N ALA A 78 -16.82 -5.32 -7.06
CA ALA A 78 -16.33 -6.24 -8.09
C ALA A 78 -17.12 -6.07 -9.39
N GLU A 79 -18.46 -6.04 -9.32
CA GLU A 79 -19.34 -5.80 -10.49
C GLU A 79 -19.01 -4.48 -11.18
N ARG A 80 -18.93 -3.38 -10.42
CA ARG A 80 -18.58 -2.06 -10.94
C ARG A 80 -17.20 -2.05 -11.59
N THR A 81 -16.21 -2.68 -10.97
CA THR A 81 -14.84 -2.77 -11.51
C THR A 81 -14.82 -3.53 -12.83
N ASN A 82 -15.54 -4.64 -12.91
CA ASN A 82 -15.67 -5.44 -14.14
C ASN A 82 -16.34 -4.64 -15.26
N LEU A 83 -17.37 -3.86 -14.95
CA LEU A 83 -18.03 -2.97 -15.92
C LEU A 83 -17.08 -1.87 -16.42
N ILE A 84 -16.29 -1.25 -15.54
CA ILE A 84 -15.28 -0.26 -15.93
C ILE A 84 -14.27 -0.87 -16.91
N SER A 85 -13.82 -2.10 -16.68
CA SER A 85 -12.93 -2.82 -17.60
C SER A 85 -13.60 -3.06 -18.96
N GLN A 86 -14.87 -3.50 -18.97
CA GLN A 86 -15.61 -3.75 -20.22
C GLN A 86 -15.88 -2.47 -21.03
N ILE A 87 -16.10 -1.34 -20.36
CA ILE A 87 -16.25 -0.02 -21.00
C ILE A 87 -14.94 0.41 -21.66
N LYS A 88 -13.80 0.25 -20.97
CA LYS A 88 -12.48 0.54 -21.54
C LYS A 88 -12.18 -0.31 -22.78
N GLU A 89 -12.70 -1.53 -22.81
CA GLU A 89 -12.62 -2.45 -23.95
C GLU A 89 -13.69 -2.18 -25.04
N GLY A 90 -14.59 -1.23 -24.83
CA GLY A 90 -15.66 -0.88 -25.78
C GLY A 90 -16.81 -1.90 -25.88
N LYS A 91 -16.90 -2.85 -24.95
CA LYS A 91 -17.93 -3.91 -24.94
C LYS A 91 -19.27 -3.46 -24.34
N VAL A 92 -19.24 -2.45 -23.47
CA VAL A 92 -20.40 -1.93 -22.72
C VAL A 92 -20.38 -0.40 -22.74
N THR A 93 -21.55 0.23 -22.60
CA THR A 93 -21.68 1.69 -22.57
C THR A 93 -21.60 2.24 -21.15
N ASP A 94 -21.17 3.50 -21.01
CA ASP A 94 -21.10 4.23 -19.73
C ASP A 94 -22.41 4.27 -18.94
N GLN A 95 -23.55 4.10 -19.61
CA GLN A 95 -24.86 4.11 -18.97
C GLN A 95 -25.00 2.95 -17.97
N SER A 96 -24.42 1.78 -18.27
CA SER A 96 -24.46 0.61 -17.41
C SER A 96 -23.78 0.81 -16.04
N ILE A 97 -22.83 1.75 -15.91
CA ILE A 97 -22.25 2.11 -14.61
C ILE A 97 -23.20 2.99 -13.80
N LYS A 98 -23.91 3.92 -14.45
CA LYS A 98 -24.77 4.91 -13.79
C LYS A 98 -26.04 4.29 -13.21
N ASP A 99 -26.47 3.18 -13.78
CA ASP A 99 -27.67 2.46 -13.37
C ASP A 99 -27.43 1.60 -12.10
N LEU A 100 -26.17 1.38 -11.70
CA LEU A 100 -25.85 0.68 -10.47
C LEU A 100 -26.24 1.50 -9.23
N PRO A 101 -26.75 0.84 -8.17
CA PRO A 101 -27.05 1.52 -6.92
C PRO A 101 -25.79 2.17 -6.32
N PRO A 102 -25.93 3.30 -5.61
CA PRO A 102 -24.82 3.92 -4.91
C PRO A 102 -24.24 2.97 -3.87
N ILE A 103 -22.91 2.86 -3.84
CA ILE A 103 -22.21 1.98 -2.92
C ILE A 103 -21.88 2.76 -1.64
N LYS A 104 -22.30 2.22 -0.50
CA LYS A 104 -21.93 2.69 0.84
C LYS A 104 -21.13 1.60 1.56
N PRO A 105 -20.11 1.94 2.34
CA PRO A 105 -19.52 3.27 2.50
C PRO A 105 -18.75 3.74 1.25
N THR A 106 -18.72 5.04 0.98
CA THR A 106 -18.07 5.58 -0.22
C THR A 106 -16.56 5.74 -0.01
N PHE A 107 -16.08 5.62 1.23
CA PHE A 107 -14.70 5.84 1.66
C PHE A 107 -14.18 7.14 1.05
N SER A 108 -14.68 8.26 1.58
CA SER A 108 -14.38 9.58 1.04
C SER A 108 -12.87 9.79 0.91
N ASN A 109 -12.40 10.37 -0.19
CA ASN A 109 -10.99 10.75 -0.35
C ASN A 109 -10.66 11.95 0.56
N ALA A 110 -10.73 11.76 1.88
CA ALA A 110 -10.60 12.80 2.89
C ALA A 110 -9.16 13.37 3.01
N GLN A 111 -8.20 12.92 2.18
CA GLN A 111 -6.78 13.28 2.33
C GLN A 111 -6.07 13.81 1.08
N ARG A 112 -6.77 14.17 -0.01
CA ARG A 112 -6.18 15.02 -1.06
C ARG A 112 -6.21 16.52 -0.72
N LYS A 113 -5.82 16.86 0.50
CA LYS A 113 -5.33 18.21 0.82
C LYS A 113 -3.94 18.06 1.42
N SER A 114 -2.98 17.76 0.54
CA SER A 114 -1.60 18.17 0.81
C SER A 114 -1.63 19.67 1.05
N ALA A 115 -1.12 20.12 2.20
CA ALA A 115 -0.91 21.52 2.49
C ALA A 115 -0.14 22.20 1.33
N PRO A 116 -0.33 23.50 1.05
CA PRO A 116 0.52 24.21 0.12
C PRO A 116 1.94 24.23 0.71
N GLY A 117 2.85 23.47 0.11
CA GLY A 117 4.27 23.59 0.36
C GLY A 117 4.81 24.73 -0.49
N ASP A 118 5.15 25.83 0.16
CA ASP A 118 5.92 26.92 -0.42
C ASP A 118 7.29 26.44 -0.91
N GLY A 119 7.70 26.93 -2.08
CA GLY A 119 9.08 27.37 -2.31
C GLY A 119 10.05 26.43 -3.05
N LYS A 120 10.24 26.75 -4.33
CA LYS A 120 11.52 26.77 -5.08
C LYS A 120 12.35 25.47 -5.18
N GLN A 121 12.27 24.82 -6.34
CA GLN A 121 13.39 24.03 -6.86
C GLN A 121 14.30 24.97 -7.65
N ALA A 122 15.42 25.37 -7.04
CA ALA A 122 16.52 25.98 -7.75
C ALA A 122 17.31 24.87 -8.47
N ASP A 123 17.64 25.15 -9.72
CA ASP A 123 18.56 24.42 -10.59
C ASP A 123 19.98 24.52 -9.99
N GLU A 124 20.60 23.40 -9.62
CA GLU A 124 22.02 23.34 -9.31
C GLU A 124 22.60 21.99 -9.75
N GLN A 125 23.51 22.05 -10.73
CA GLN A 125 24.23 20.92 -11.30
C GLN A 125 25.26 20.37 -10.29
N PRO A 126 25.57 19.07 -10.28
CA PRO A 126 26.59 18.54 -9.40
C PRO A 126 27.99 18.72 -10.01
N GLU A 127 28.80 19.59 -9.42
CA GLU A 127 30.26 19.55 -9.55
C GLU A 127 30.88 18.60 -8.51
N GLY A 128 31.96 17.90 -8.90
CA GLY A 128 32.96 17.41 -7.95
C GLY A 128 32.97 15.90 -7.70
N VAL A 129 33.56 15.14 -8.62
CA VAL A 129 34.09 13.79 -8.35
C VAL A 129 35.30 13.93 -7.40
N SER A 130 35.26 13.26 -6.25
CA SER A 130 36.48 12.94 -5.49
C SER A 130 36.52 11.44 -5.23
N GLN A 131 37.62 10.84 -5.70
CA GLN A 131 37.96 9.44 -5.54
C GLN A 131 38.21 9.11 -4.07
N VAL A 132 37.69 7.97 -3.62
CA VAL A 132 38.21 7.24 -2.46
C VAL A 132 38.51 5.81 -2.91
N GLU A 133 39.78 5.44 -2.82
CA GLU A 133 40.34 4.15 -3.19
C GLU A 133 39.75 3.04 -2.30
N GLY A 134 39.03 2.10 -2.92
CA GLY A 134 38.54 0.89 -2.28
C GLY A 134 39.52 -0.27 -2.52
N GLY A 135 40.02 -0.83 -1.42
CA GLY A 135 40.90 -1.98 -1.40
C GLY A 135 40.27 -3.27 -1.93
N MET A 136 41.18 -4.12 -2.39
CA MET A 136 41.06 -5.48 -2.87
C MET A 136 40.07 -6.35 -2.07
N VAL A 137 39.04 -6.88 -2.75
CA VAL A 137 38.28 -8.04 -2.26
C VAL A 137 38.19 -9.08 -3.38
N HIS A 138 38.59 -10.29 -3.01
CA HIS A 138 38.80 -11.47 -3.83
C HIS A 138 37.55 -11.92 -4.60
N ASP A 139 37.76 -12.30 -5.86
CA ASP A 139 36.87 -13.14 -6.66
C ASP A 139 36.53 -14.45 -5.94
N VAL A 140 35.24 -14.76 -5.83
CA VAL A 140 34.74 -16.12 -5.56
C VAL A 140 34.08 -16.64 -6.84
N PRO A 141 34.43 -17.83 -7.34
CA PRO A 141 33.93 -18.33 -8.61
C PRO A 141 32.45 -18.73 -8.51
N GLY A 142 31.73 -18.54 -9.61
CA GLY A 142 30.34 -18.92 -9.77
C GLY A 142 30.11 -20.42 -9.62
N ASP A 143 29.01 -20.76 -8.96
CA ASP A 143 28.41 -22.08 -8.99
C ASP A 143 27.13 -22.00 -9.84
N GLU A 144 27.17 -22.67 -10.98
CA GLU A 144 26.07 -22.81 -11.91
C GLU A 144 25.04 -23.79 -11.33
N GLY A 145 23.99 -23.24 -10.71
CA GLY A 145 22.81 -23.98 -10.31
C GLY A 145 21.60 -23.55 -11.12
N GLU A 146 21.34 -24.19 -12.26
CA GLU A 146 20.04 -24.13 -12.94
C GLU A 146 18.94 -24.55 -11.94
N ARG A 147 18.10 -23.59 -11.51
CA ARG A 147 16.80 -23.91 -10.90
C ARG A 147 15.68 -23.24 -11.66
N SER A 148 14.96 -24.07 -12.41
CA SER A 148 13.78 -23.70 -13.16
C SER A 148 12.64 -23.27 -12.23
N ARG A 149 11.95 -22.18 -12.65
CA ARG A 149 10.53 -21.81 -12.46
C ARG A 149 9.84 -22.22 -11.15
N GLU A 150 9.21 -21.24 -10.49
CA GLU A 150 7.80 -21.30 -10.12
C GLU A 150 7.27 -19.91 -9.75
N ASP A 151 6.14 -19.53 -10.36
CA ASP A 151 5.37 -18.34 -10.04
C ASP A 151 5.06 -18.30 -8.54
N SER A 152 5.34 -17.18 -7.87
CA SER A 152 4.86 -16.95 -6.51
C SER A 152 4.33 -15.52 -6.40
N VAL A 153 3.08 -15.37 -6.81
CA VAL A 153 2.18 -14.35 -6.27
C VAL A 153 1.37 -15.03 -5.17
N GLU A 154 1.93 -15.14 -3.98
CA GLU A 154 1.26 -15.59 -2.76
C GLU A 154 2.01 -14.92 -1.59
N ALA A 155 1.42 -14.34 -0.55
CA ALA A 155 0.06 -14.31 -0.08
C ALA A 155 -0.11 -13.02 0.74
N ALA A 156 -1.34 -12.53 0.89
CA ALA A 156 -1.65 -11.58 1.94
C ALA A 156 -1.27 -12.20 3.30
N SER A 157 -0.25 -11.66 3.97
CA SER A 157 0.15 -12.10 5.31
C SER A 157 -1.05 -12.03 6.27
N PRO A 158 -1.27 -13.05 7.13
CA PRO A 158 -2.37 -13.04 8.09
C PRO A 158 -2.19 -11.86 9.07
N VAL A 159 -3.20 -10.99 9.11
CA VAL A 159 -3.29 -9.93 10.13
C VAL A 159 -3.64 -10.59 11.46
N VAL A 160 -2.64 -10.81 12.31
CA VAL A 160 -2.89 -11.18 13.71
C VAL A 160 -3.21 -9.91 14.48
N VAL A 161 -4.48 -9.76 14.86
CA VAL A 161 -4.94 -8.72 15.79
C VAL A 161 -4.76 -9.26 17.20
N VAL A 162 -3.79 -8.72 17.94
CA VAL A 162 -3.65 -9.00 19.38
C VAL A 162 -4.42 -7.91 20.13
N GLY A 163 -5.57 -8.27 20.70
CA GLY A 163 -6.25 -7.45 21.70
C GLY A 163 -5.55 -7.62 23.05
N ARG A 164 -5.33 -6.53 23.77
CA ARG A 164 -4.81 -6.55 25.14
C ARG A 164 -6.02 -6.45 26.08
N GLU A 165 -6.20 -7.45 26.96
CA GLU A 165 -7.21 -7.43 28.03
C GLU A 165 -6.88 -6.42 29.13
#